data_AF-A0AAD4KGQ1-F1
#
_entry.id   AF-A0AAD4KGQ1-F1
#
_cell.length_a   1.000
_cell.length_b   1.000
_cell.length_c   1.000
_cell.angle_alpha   90.00
_cell.angle_beta   90.00
_cell.angle_gamma   90.00
#
_symmetry.space_group_name_H-M   'P 1'
#
loop_
_entity.id
_entity.type
_entity.pdbx_description
1 polymer ?
#
loop_
_entity_poly.entity_id
_entity_poly.type
_entity_poly.pdbx_seq_one_letter_code
_entity_poly.pdbx_strand_id
1 'polypeptide(L)'
;MVFLKWSRKRYQELPARSDSSSDEERQPLDSKNSGEFRPPCYCSEGQNNSLTGRLSTFTIVTANVLLFISAVTLGFTNRTDRYIEKESSSYSPVYDHIHIYKSEVRHNFSNYWDDNNPSVFQKYPSPEVDKAWDRITDLQSIPLTADQVRQLGKDPATVWPAPKDEFGEGVYYGLIDIFHQTHCLNMLRKSAFPEYYGDVKKKHKHDPLKYNEHLLHCTYTLLFNIMCHADVEVMVGHKFKGWPGMQMDFASTKKCRNFQEILEWKEGFQIVQSAPWSEYPDQQIVEMDPEGILTPYGVHLGLEDFADSEDVELSIPSDLAWQPKESHHKHESHIQEGD
;
A
#
# COMPACT_ATOMS: atom_id res chain seq x y z
N MET A 1 -2.05 34.00 -12.80
CA MET A 1 -0.63 33.81 -13.18
C MET A 1 0.22 34.36 -12.04
N VAL A 2 0.62 33.51 -11.08
CA VAL A 2 1.46 33.90 -9.93
C VAL A 2 2.60 32.87 -9.85
N PHE A 3 3.83 33.32 -10.12
CA PHE A 3 5.04 32.52 -9.95
C PHE A 3 5.67 32.89 -8.60
N LEU A 4 5.75 31.93 -7.68
CA LEU A 4 6.57 32.04 -6.47
C LEU A 4 8.03 31.66 -6.81
N LYS A 5 8.93 32.64 -6.74
CA LYS A 5 10.39 32.48 -6.90
C LYS A 5 11.00 31.90 -5.61
N TRP A 6 11.67 30.77 -5.71
CA TRP A 6 12.54 30.24 -4.67
C TRP A 6 13.96 30.82 -4.81
N SER A 7 14.53 31.31 -3.71
CA SER A 7 15.86 31.93 -3.66
C SER A 7 16.99 30.89 -3.64
N ARG A 8 17.93 30.96 -4.59
CA ARG A 8 19.23 30.27 -4.53
C ARG A 8 20.23 31.12 -3.75
N LYS A 9 20.78 30.60 -2.64
CA LYS A 9 22.00 31.14 -2.03
C LYS A 9 23.20 30.84 -2.94
N ARG A 10 24.02 31.86 -3.17
CA ARG A 10 25.15 31.91 -4.09
C ARG A 10 26.44 31.62 -3.30
N TYR A 11 27.19 30.59 -3.69
CA TYR A 11 28.57 30.38 -3.22
C TYR A 11 29.46 31.48 -3.83
N GLN A 12 30.36 32.06 -3.02
CA GLN A 12 31.37 33.02 -3.47
C GLN A 12 32.63 32.27 -3.92
N GLU A 13 33.04 32.48 -5.17
CA GLU A 13 34.36 32.09 -5.70
C GLU A 13 35.38 33.20 -5.41
N LEU A 14 36.58 32.81 -4.97
CA LEU A 14 37.76 33.67 -4.83
C LEU A 14 38.55 33.70 -6.16
N PRO A 15 39.12 34.83 -6.60
CA PRO A 15 39.83 34.91 -7.87
C PRO A 15 41.28 34.41 -7.77
N ALA A 16 41.71 33.67 -8.80
CA ALA A 16 43.09 33.28 -9.05
C ALA A 16 43.90 34.45 -9.64
N ARG A 17 45.21 34.53 -9.32
CA ARG A 17 46.16 35.37 -10.06
C ARG A 17 47.55 34.72 -10.20
N SER A 18 47.81 34.38 -11.47
CA SER A 18 49.06 34.28 -12.27
C SER A 18 50.27 33.45 -11.81
N ASP A 19 50.49 32.38 -12.56
CA ASP A 19 51.77 31.72 -12.85
C ASP A 19 52.81 32.64 -13.53
N SER A 20 54.10 32.41 -13.25
CA SER A 20 55.15 32.37 -14.28
C SER A 20 56.41 31.63 -13.78
N SER A 21 56.66 30.46 -14.39
CA SER A 21 57.93 29.79 -14.80
C SER A 21 59.21 30.11 -14.00
N SER A 22 59.76 29.14 -13.26
CA SER A 22 60.79 28.16 -13.68
C SER A 22 62.17 28.77 -13.98
N ASP A 23 63.17 28.44 -13.16
CA ASP A 23 64.38 27.69 -13.56
C ASP A 23 65.46 27.71 -12.46
N GLU A 24 66.15 26.56 -12.34
CA GLU A 24 67.48 26.32 -11.74
C GLU A 24 67.63 26.57 -10.20
N GLU A 25 68.34 25.79 -9.38
CA GLU A 25 69.59 25.05 -9.59
C GLU A 25 69.83 24.07 -8.40
N ARG A 26 70.61 23.00 -8.62
CA ARG A 26 71.02 22.01 -7.61
C ARG A 26 72.42 22.32 -7.07
N GLN A 27 72.52 22.31 -5.73
CA GLN A 27 73.68 21.94 -4.87
C GLN A 27 74.91 22.88 -4.84
N PRO A 28 75.87 22.68 -3.91
CA PRO A 28 75.83 22.50 -2.44
C PRO A 28 76.81 23.52 -1.76
N LEU A 29 77.08 23.45 -0.44
CA LEU A 29 78.44 23.57 0.14
C LEU A 29 78.47 23.74 1.68
N ASP A 30 79.49 23.09 2.24
CA ASP A 30 80.04 23.15 3.60
C ASP A 30 80.12 24.54 4.25
N SER A 31 80.01 24.59 5.58
CA SER A 31 81.12 25.12 6.41
C SER A 31 80.98 24.77 7.90
N LYS A 32 82.17 24.56 8.49
CA LYS A 32 82.49 24.04 9.82
C LYS A 32 82.33 25.05 10.96
N ASN A 33 82.30 24.47 12.18
CA ASN A 33 82.80 25.00 13.47
C ASN A 33 82.09 26.26 14.00
N SER A 34 81.86 26.45 15.30
CA SER A 34 82.27 25.82 16.55
C SER A 34 81.54 26.61 17.64
N GLY A 35 81.08 25.98 18.72
CA GLY A 35 80.64 26.73 19.89
C GLY A 35 79.56 26.02 20.67
N GLU A 36 79.97 25.43 21.78
CA GLU A 36 79.11 24.93 22.84
C GLU A 36 78.03 25.94 23.24
N PHE A 37 76.77 25.49 23.17
CA PHE A 37 75.78 25.86 24.17
C PHE A 37 74.91 24.64 24.42
N ARG A 38 75.20 23.90 25.50
CA ARG A 38 74.32 22.84 25.99
C ARG A 38 73.11 23.51 26.66
N PRO A 39 71.88 23.43 26.13
CA PRO A 39 70.71 23.68 26.96
C PRO A 39 70.62 22.54 27.99
N PRO A 40 70.20 22.82 29.23
CA PRO A 40 70.07 21.78 30.24
C PRO A 40 69.05 20.73 29.77
N CYS A 41 69.41 19.45 29.90
CA CYS A 41 68.45 18.36 29.77
C CYS A 41 67.35 18.57 30.81
N TYR A 42 66.20 19.07 30.38
CA TYR A 42 64.95 18.86 31.10
C TYR A 42 64.63 17.38 30.97
N CYS A 43 65.00 16.58 31.96
CA CYS A 43 64.28 15.35 32.23
C CYS A 43 62.84 15.79 32.54
N SER A 44 61.91 15.61 31.60
CA SER A 44 60.50 15.70 31.97
C SER A 44 60.26 14.61 33.00
N GLU A 45 59.93 14.98 34.22
CA GLU A 45 59.37 14.08 35.21
C GLU A 45 58.35 13.19 34.52
N GLY A 46 58.54 11.88 34.63
CA GLY A 46 57.54 10.92 34.17
C GLY A 46 56.21 11.35 34.77
N GLN A 47 55.25 11.68 33.90
CA GLN A 47 53.89 11.97 34.31
C GLN A 47 53.41 10.78 35.13
N ASN A 48 53.42 10.94 36.45
CA ASN A 48 52.77 10.02 37.35
C ASN A 48 51.30 10.07 36.98
N ASN A 49 50.86 9.08 36.19
CA ASN A 49 49.46 8.84 35.91
C ASN A 49 48.76 8.66 37.25
N SER A 50 48.16 9.74 37.74
CA SER A 50 47.47 9.75 39.03
C SER A 50 46.40 8.67 39.00
N LEU A 51 46.15 8.05 40.15
CA LEU A 51 45.09 7.05 40.32
C LEU A 51 43.75 7.58 39.77
N THR A 52 43.51 8.88 39.91
CA THR A 52 42.39 9.63 39.34
C THR A 52 42.37 9.64 37.82
N GLY A 53 43.50 9.82 37.13
CA GLY A 53 43.59 9.72 35.67
C GLY A 53 43.28 8.30 35.16
N ARG A 54 43.77 7.26 35.84
CA ARG A 54 43.44 5.87 35.50
C ARG A 54 41.95 5.59 35.69
N LEU A 55 41.36 6.03 36.81
CA LEU A 55 39.94 5.85 37.10
C LEU A 55 39.04 6.57 36.10
N SER A 56 39.41 7.79 35.68
CA SER A 56 38.71 8.52 34.62
C SER A 56 38.78 7.81 33.27
N THR A 57 39.95 7.31 32.85
CA THR A 57 40.09 6.56 31.60
C THR A 57 39.28 5.26 31.63
N PHE A 58 39.31 4.51 32.74
CA PHE A 58 38.47 3.33 32.92
C PHE A 58 36.99 3.68 32.81
N THR A 59 36.54 4.74 33.46
CA THR A 59 35.14 5.20 33.41
C THR A 59 34.71 5.57 31.99
N ILE A 60 35.55 6.31 31.26
CA ILE A 60 35.28 6.69 29.87
C ILE A 60 35.23 5.45 28.96
N VAL A 61 36.16 4.52 29.10
CA VAL A 61 36.18 3.28 28.31
C VAL A 61 34.95 2.44 28.61
N THR A 62 34.60 2.25 29.89
CA THR A 62 33.38 1.53 30.29
C THR A 62 32.12 2.20 29.74
N ALA A 63 32.02 3.53 29.80
CA ALA A 63 30.88 4.26 29.24
C ALA A 63 30.77 4.08 27.72
N ASN A 64 31.89 4.14 26.99
CA ASN A 64 31.90 3.92 25.53
C ASN A 64 31.56 2.46 25.17
N VAL A 65 32.02 1.48 25.94
CA VAL A 65 31.67 0.07 25.76
C VAL A 65 30.19 -0.15 26.01
N LEU A 66 29.62 0.44 27.07
CA LEU A 66 28.19 0.36 27.34
C LEU A 66 27.36 1.05 26.25
N LEU A 67 27.80 2.22 25.76
CA LEU A 67 27.16 2.91 24.63
C LEU A 67 27.22 2.08 23.34
N PHE A 68 28.34 1.41 23.08
CA PHE A 68 28.48 0.52 21.92
C PHE A 68 27.57 -0.70 22.06
N ILE A 69 27.53 -1.34 23.22
CA ILE A 69 26.64 -2.49 23.48
C ILE A 69 25.17 -2.05 23.36
N SER A 70 24.79 -0.89 23.91
CA SER A 70 23.43 -0.36 23.76
C SER A 70 23.09 -0.03 22.31
N ALA A 71 24.02 0.56 21.55
CA ALA A 71 23.82 0.87 20.14
C ALA A 71 23.72 -0.40 19.28
N VAL A 72 24.50 -1.43 19.60
CA VAL A 72 24.47 -2.73 18.93
C VAL A 72 23.18 -3.48 19.25
N THR A 73 22.75 -3.50 20.52
CA THR A 73 21.47 -4.11 20.92
C THR A 73 20.27 -3.35 20.36
N LEU A 74 20.28 -2.01 20.33
CA LEU A 74 19.30 -1.19 19.62
C LEU A 74 19.32 -1.45 18.11
N GLY A 75 20.51 -1.62 17.51
CA GLY A 75 20.64 -1.96 16.09
C GLY A 75 20.15 -3.36 15.74
N PHE A 76 20.33 -4.35 16.64
CA PHE A 76 19.81 -5.71 16.47
C PHE A 76 18.30 -5.78 16.74
N THR A 77 17.78 -5.01 17.71
CA THR A 77 16.34 -4.92 17.99
C THR A 77 15.58 -4.15 16.91
N ASN A 78 16.10 -3.01 16.41
CA ASN A 78 15.55 -2.31 15.24
C ASN A 78 15.67 -3.11 13.95
N ARG A 79 16.67 -3.99 13.80
CA ARG A 79 16.70 -4.94 12.66
C ARG A 79 15.60 -5.99 12.74
N THR A 80 15.05 -6.22 13.93
CA THR A 80 13.85 -7.03 14.17
C THR A 80 12.56 -6.24 14.22
N ASP A 81 12.53 -4.98 13.75
CA ASP A 81 11.28 -4.35 13.29
C ASP A 81 10.89 -4.94 11.94
N ARG A 82 10.71 -6.26 11.91
CA ARG A 82 9.73 -6.89 11.04
C ARG A 82 8.39 -6.40 11.56
N TYR A 83 7.94 -5.24 11.09
CA TYR A 83 6.54 -4.86 11.19
C TYR A 83 5.74 -6.09 10.75
N ILE A 84 5.02 -6.70 11.70
CA ILE A 84 4.16 -7.82 11.37
C ILE A 84 3.12 -7.21 10.44
N GLU A 85 2.99 -7.71 9.21
CA GLU A 85 2.09 -7.14 8.20
C GLU A 85 0.68 -6.89 8.75
N LYS A 86 0.25 -7.76 9.66
CA LYS A 86 -0.96 -7.69 10.48
C LYS A 86 -1.11 -6.40 11.28
N GLU A 87 -0.03 -5.89 11.90
CA GLU A 87 -0.04 -4.69 12.74
C GLU A 87 -0.09 -3.40 11.93
N SER A 88 0.43 -3.42 10.70
CA SER A 88 0.42 -2.27 9.78
C SER A 88 -0.75 -2.27 8.78
N SER A 89 -1.70 -3.19 8.94
CA SER A 89 -2.86 -3.35 8.04
C SER A 89 -4.16 -3.24 8.82
N SER A 90 -5.24 -2.89 8.12
CA SER A 90 -6.60 -3.06 8.67
C SER A 90 -6.82 -4.52 9.08
N TYR A 91 -7.68 -4.72 10.09
CA TYR A 91 -8.00 -6.05 10.58
C TYR A 91 -8.44 -6.97 9.43
N SER A 92 -7.84 -8.15 9.38
CA SER A 92 -8.23 -9.21 8.47
C SER A 92 -7.96 -10.55 9.14
N PRO A 93 -8.95 -11.46 9.21
CA PRO A 93 -8.77 -12.78 9.82
C PRO A 93 -7.74 -13.63 9.06
N VAL A 94 -7.44 -13.30 7.80
CA VAL A 94 -6.40 -13.97 7.00
C VAL A 94 -5.05 -13.97 7.72
N TYR A 95 -4.73 -12.88 8.43
CA TYR A 95 -3.48 -12.76 9.18
C TYR A 95 -3.39 -13.68 10.41
N ASP A 96 -4.51 -14.26 10.86
CA ASP A 96 -4.53 -15.28 11.92
C ASP A 96 -4.19 -16.68 11.39
N HIS A 97 -4.31 -16.89 10.08
CA HIS A 97 -4.11 -18.19 9.43
C HIS A 97 -2.78 -18.29 8.69
N ILE A 98 -2.33 -17.21 8.05
CA ILE A 98 -1.11 -17.20 7.25
C ILE A 98 -0.22 -16.00 7.55
N HIS A 99 1.09 -16.22 7.54
CA HIS A 99 2.07 -15.15 7.56
C HIS A 99 2.29 -14.62 6.13
N ILE A 100 1.61 -13.53 5.79
CA ILE A 100 1.73 -12.91 4.46
C ILE A 100 3.08 -12.20 4.36
N TYR A 101 4.00 -12.77 3.58
CA TYR A 101 5.27 -12.13 3.30
C TYR A 101 5.15 -11.08 2.19
N LYS A 102 5.92 -10.00 2.32
CA LYS A 102 6.16 -9.04 1.24
C LYS A 102 7.45 -9.39 0.51
N SER A 103 7.39 -9.45 -0.82
CA SER A 103 8.55 -9.68 -1.68
C SER A 103 8.71 -8.55 -2.69
N GLU A 104 9.96 -8.31 -3.11
CA GLU A 104 10.24 -7.41 -4.21
C GLU A 104 9.93 -8.10 -5.53
N VAL A 105 8.98 -7.54 -6.28
CA VAL A 105 8.57 -8.02 -7.59
C VAL A 105 8.94 -6.96 -8.61
N ARG A 106 9.87 -7.29 -9.50
CA ARG A 106 10.20 -6.45 -10.64
C ARG A 106 9.32 -6.85 -11.82
N HIS A 107 8.51 -5.92 -12.32
CA HIS A 107 7.72 -6.16 -13.52
C HIS A 107 8.08 -5.13 -14.60
N ASN A 108 8.29 -5.62 -15.83
CA ASN A 108 8.50 -4.77 -16.99
C ASN A 108 7.16 -4.48 -17.67
N PHE A 109 6.55 -3.36 -17.30
CA PHE A 109 5.30 -2.88 -17.89
C PHE A 109 5.47 -2.30 -19.30
N SER A 110 6.69 -2.24 -19.84
CA SER A 110 6.99 -1.75 -21.19
C SER A 110 6.87 -2.82 -22.28
N ASN A 111 6.55 -4.07 -21.91
CA ASN A 111 6.36 -5.17 -22.84
C ASN A 111 4.94 -5.16 -23.42
N TYR A 112 4.69 -4.29 -24.39
CA TYR A 112 3.38 -4.17 -25.07
C TYR A 112 3.16 -5.20 -26.19
N TRP A 113 4.20 -5.94 -26.58
CA TRP A 113 4.24 -6.72 -27.82
C TRP A 113 4.31 -8.24 -27.55
N ASP A 114 3.60 -9.00 -28.39
CA ASP A 114 3.46 -10.46 -28.28
C ASP A 114 4.78 -11.24 -28.41
N ASP A 115 5.78 -10.66 -29.07
CA ASP A 115 7.11 -11.26 -29.31
C ASP A 115 7.95 -11.43 -28.03
N ASN A 116 7.53 -10.82 -26.91
CA ASN A 116 8.23 -10.88 -25.63
C ASN A 116 7.65 -11.90 -24.64
N ASN A 117 6.85 -12.86 -25.12
CA ASN A 117 6.16 -13.87 -24.30
C ASN A 117 5.40 -13.23 -23.12
N PRO A 118 4.40 -12.38 -23.42
CA PRO A 118 3.69 -11.65 -22.38
C PRO A 118 2.98 -12.60 -21.41
N SER A 119 2.70 -12.10 -20.21
CA SER A 119 1.88 -12.82 -19.23
C SER A 119 0.56 -13.27 -19.87
N VAL A 120 0.04 -14.43 -19.47
CA VAL A 120 -1.28 -14.90 -19.93
C VAL A 120 -2.37 -13.84 -19.72
N PHE A 121 -2.26 -13.03 -18.67
CA PHE A 121 -3.19 -11.95 -18.36
C PHE A 121 -3.14 -10.75 -19.33
N GLN A 122 -2.11 -10.67 -20.18
CA GLN A 122 -1.94 -9.62 -21.20
C GLN A 122 -2.31 -10.09 -22.62
N LYS A 123 -2.61 -11.38 -22.81
CA LYS A 123 -2.96 -11.94 -24.11
C LYS A 123 -4.41 -11.60 -24.49
N TYR A 124 -4.70 -11.66 -25.80
CA TYR A 124 -6.06 -11.55 -26.33
C TYR A 124 -7.00 -12.63 -25.76
N PRO A 125 -8.32 -12.37 -25.71
CA PRO A 125 -9.32 -13.33 -25.24
C PRO A 125 -9.18 -14.71 -25.87
N SER A 126 -9.13 -15.74 -25.03
CA SER A 126 -9.08 -17.14 -25.40
C SER A 126 -9.50 -18.01 -24.20
N PRO A 127 -9.81 -19.30 -24.39
CA PRO A 127 -10.15 -20.18 -23.27
C PRO A 127 -9.04 -20.32 -22.22
N GLU A 128 -7.76 -20.25 -22.64
CA GLU A 128 -6.61 -20.26 -21.72
C GLU A 128 -6.58 -19.01 -20.85
N VAL A 129 -6.81 -17.84 -21.46
CA VAL A 129 -6.85 -16.55 -20.78
C VAL A 129 -8.03 -16.48 -19.82
N ASP A 130 -9.21 -16.91 -20.25
CA ASP A 130 -10.40 -16.95 -19.41
C ASP A 130 -10.19 -17.85 -18.20
N LYS A 131 -9.64 -19.06 -18.39
CA LYS A 131 -9.31 -19.95 -17.27
C LYS A 131 -8.33 -19.32 -16.28
N ALA A 132 -7.31 -18.60 -16.77
CA ALA A 132 -6.35 -17.93 -15.91
C ALA A 132 -6.99 -16.79 -15.10
N TRP A 133 -7.82 -15.96 -15.74
CA TRP A 133 -8.58 -14.91 -15.07
C TRP A 133 -9.59 -15.47 -14.08
N ASP A 134 -10.39 -16.45 -14.47
CA ASP A 134 -11.45 -17.02 -13.64
C ASP A 134 -10.90 -17.59 -12.32
N ARG A 135 -9.70 -18.20 -12.34
CA ARG A 135 -8.99 -18.65 -11.13
C ARG A 135 -8.77 -17.52 -10.11
N ILE A 136 -8.33 -16.35 -10.58
CA ILE A 136 -7.98 -15.23 -9.69
C ILE A 136 -9.14 -14.28 -9.41
N THR A 137 -10.30 -14.50 -10.05
CA THR A 137 -11.52 -13.71 -9.85
C THR A 137 -12.64 -14.46 -9.17
N ASP A 138 -12.38 -15.69 -8.73
CA ASP A 138 -13.37 -16.50 -8.04
C ASP A 138 -13.75 -15.84 -6.70
N LEU A 139 -15.05 -15.58 -6.55
CA LEU A 139 -15.64 -14.88 -5.39
C LEU A 139 -16.12 -15.84 -4.29
N GLN A 140 -15.68 -17.10 -4.28
CA GLN A 140 -16.03 -18.01 -3.18
C GLN A 140 -15.59 -17.43 -1.84
N SER A 141 -16.48 -17.57 -0.86
CA SER A 141 -16.32 -16.95 0.45
C SER A 141 -15.41 -17.76 1.35
N ILE A 142 -14.76 -17.09 2.29
CA ILE A 142 -14.13 -17.71 3.46
C ILE A 142 -15.14 -17.75 4.63
N PRO A 143 -15.04 -18.73 5.53
CA PRO A 143 -15.86 -18.76 6.74
C PRO A 143 -15.34 -17.74 7.75
N LEU A 144 -16.27 -17.01 8.38
CA LEU A 144 -16.00 -16.09 9.47
C LEU A 144 -16.74 -16.53 10.74
N THR A 145 -16.14 -16.27 11.90
CA THR A 145 -16.84 -16.38 13.20
C THR A 145 -17.56 -15.08 13.54
N ALA A 146 -18.53 -15.13 14.45
CA ALA A 146 -19.20 -13.94 14.98
C ALA A 146 -18.20 -12.91 15.55
N ASP A 147 -17.12 -13.35 16.20
CA ASP A 147 -16.11 -12.45 16.75
C ASP A 147 -15.26 -11.79 15.66
N GLN A 148 -14.99 -12.48 14.55
CA GLN A 148 -14.32 -11.89 13.39
C GLN A 148 -15.22 -10.85 12.72
N VAL A 149 -16.52 -11.12 12.59
CA VAL A 149 -17.51 -10.16 12.09
C VAL A 149 -17.55 -8.89 12.95
N ARG A 150 -17.58 -9.04 14.28
CA ARG A 150 -17.52 -7.89 15.20
C ARG A 150 -16.22 -7.11 15.10
N GLN A 151 -15.08 -7.78 14.93
CA GLN A 151 -13.78 -7.12 14.74
C GLN A 151 -13.69 -6.36 13.40
N LEU A 152 -14.46 -6.77 12.39
CA LEU A 152 -14.65 -6.02 11.15
C LEU A 152 -15.60 -4.82 11.31
N GLY A 153 -16.13 -4.58 12.52
CA GLY A 153 -17.03 -3.48 12.81
C GLY A 153 -18.47 -3.71 12.35
N LYS A 154 -18.85 -4.98 12.14
CA LYS A 154 -20.18 -5.38 11.64
C LYS A 154 -20.97 -6.13 12.71
N ASP A 155 -22.30 -6.10 12.64
CA ASP A 155 -23.16 -6.85 13.57
C ASP A 155 -23.47 -8.27 13.02
N PRO A 156 -23.09 -9.36 13.71
CA PRO A 156 -23.47 -10.70 13.31
C PRO A 156 -24.99 -10.92 13.13
N ALA A 157 -25.84 -10.10 13.75
CA ALA A 157 -27.29 -10.17 13.55
C ALA A 157 -27.74 -9.63 12.17
N THR A 158 -26.95 -8.75 11.53
CA THR A 158 -27.23 -8.18 10.21
C THR A 158 -26.43 -8.89 9.10
N VAL A 159 -25.41 -9.66 9.44
CA VAL A 159 -24.60 -10.39 8.46
C VAL A 159 -25.20 -11.76 8.15
N TRP A 160 -25.16 -12.14 6.88
CA TRP A 160 -25.72 -13.42 6.42
C TRP A 160 -25.01 -14.64 7.03
N PRO A 161 -25.71 -15.51 7.78
CA PRO A 161 -25.13 -16.73 8.32
C PRO A 161 -25.06 -17.85 7.27
N ALA A 162 -24.00 -18.66 7.31
CA ALA A 162 -23.92 -19.87 6.52
C ALA A 162 -24.94 -20.93 7.02
N PRO A 163 -25.45 -21.81 6.13
CA PRO A 163 -26.37 -22.87 6.51
C PRO A 163 -25.86 -23.69 7.69
N LYS A 164 -26.62 -23.68 8.79
CA LYS A 164 -26.22 -24.30 10.07
C LYS A 164 -26.02 -25.82 9.94
N ASP A 165 -26.80 -26.46 9.08
CA ASP A 165 -26.73 -27.88 8.79
C ASP A 165 -25.48 -28.29 7.99
N GLU A 166 -24.95 -27.39 7.16
CA GLU A 166 -23.72 -27.62 6.38
C GLU A 166 -22.44 -27.20 7.13
N PHE A 167 -22.44 -26.03 7.77
CA PHE A 167 -21.22 -25.39 8.29
C PHE A 167 -21.18 -25.25 9.82
N GLY A 168 -22.29 -25.58 10.51
CA GLY A 168 -22.44 -25.36 11.94
C GLY A 168 -22.96 -23.97 12.29
N GLU A 169 -23.21 -23.76 13.58
CA GLU A 169 -23.79 -22.51 14.07
C GLU A 169 -22.74 -21.38 14.18
N GLY A 170 -23.13 -20.16 13.80
CA GLY A 170 -22.28 -18.97 13.97
C GLY A 170 -21.14 -18.85 12.94
N VAL A 171 -21.29 -19.50 11.79
CA VAL A 171 -20.42 -19.29 10.62
C VAL A 171 -21.05 -18.26 9.69
N TYR A 172 -20.26 -17.34 9.18
CA TYR A 172 -20.69 -16.26 8.28
C TYR A 172 -19.84 -16.26 7.02
N TYR A 173 -20.36 -15.68 5.94
CA TYR A 173 -19.63 -15.54 4.68
C TYR A 173 -18.73 -14.30 4.71
N GLY A 174 -17.47 -14.45 4.33
CA GLY A 174 -16.53 -13.34 4.11
C GLY A 174 -15.91 -13.40 2.72
N LEU A 175 -15.58 -12.25 2.14
CA LEU A 175 -14.84 -12.15 0.89
C LEU A 175 -13.57 -11.35 1.11
N ILE A 176 -12.43 -11.84 0.60
CA ILE A 176 -11.19 -11.07 0.61
C ILE A 176 -11.24 -10.06 -0.54
N ASP A 177 -11.07 -8.78 -0.21
CA ASP A 177 -11.29 -7.68 -1.17
C ASP A 177 -10.42 -7.76 -2.44
N ILE A 178 -9.22 -8.33 -2.39
CA ILE A 178 -8.39 -8.51 -3.60
C ILE A 178 -9.11 -9.33 -4.69
N PHE A 179 -9.96 -10.30 -4.33
CA PHE A 179 -10.73 -11.08 -5.31
C PHE A 179 -11.92 -10.29 -5.87
N HIS A 180 -12.50 -9.37 -5.08
CA HIS A 180 -13.48 -8.40 -5.57
C HIS A 180 -12.85 -7.42 -6.56
N GLN A 181 -11.64 -6.91 -6.27
CA GLN A 181 -10.88 -6.05 -7.17
C GLN A 181 -10.56 -6.76 -8.50
N THR A 182 -10.02 -7.99 -8.45
CA THR A 182 -9.70 -8.73 -9.68
C THR A 182 -10.96 -9.09 -10.46
N HIS A 183 -12.06 -9.44 -9.79
CA HIS A 183 -13.38 -9.61 -10.43
C HIS A 183 -13.84 -8.37 -11.19
N CYS A 184 -13.80 -7.20 -10.54
CA CYS A 184 -14.12 -5.91 -11.14
C CYS A 184 -13.24 -5.63 -12.37
N LEU A 185 -11.94 -5.95 -12.30
CA LEU A 185 -11.03 -5.79 -13.42
C LEU A 185 -11.34 -6.77 -14.57
N ASN A 186 -11.72 -8.02 -14.29
CA ASN A 186 -12.10 -9.00 -15.31
C ASN A 186 -13.43 -8.64 -15.99
N MET A 187 -14.38 -8.04 -15.26
CA MET A 187 -15.61 -7.47 -15.82
C MET A 187 -15.31 -6.36 -16.83
N LEU A 188 -14.43 -5.41 -16.47
CA LEU A 188 -13.98 -4.35 -17.38
C LEU A 188 -13.22 -4.93 -18.58
N ARG A 189 -12.34 -5.90 -18.35
CA ARG A 189 -11.62 -6.63 -19.41
C ARG A 189 -12.60 -7.26 -20.39
N LYS A 190 -13.56 -8.07 -19.93
CA LYS A 190 -14.53 -8.74 -20.81
C LYS A 190 -15.38 -7.71 -21.58
N SER A 191 -15.71 -6.58 -20.95
CA SER A 191 -16.44 -5.47 -21.60
C SER A 191 -15.64 -4.77 -22.70
N ALA A 192 -14.31 -4.76 -22.61
CA ALA A 192 -13.43 -4.14 -23.60
C ALA A 192 -13.21 -4.99 -24.86
N PHE A 193 -13.66 -6.25 -24.88
CA PHE A 193 -13.52 -7.16 -26.04
C PHE A 193 -14.89 -7.74 -26.48
N PRO A 194 -15.85 -6.89 -26.91
CA PRO A 194 -17.18 -7.33 -27.32
C PRO A 194 -17.17 -8.24 -28.56
N GLU A 195 -16.12 -8.21 -29.39
CA GLU A 195 -15.96 -9.09 -30.54
C GLU A 195 -15.84 -10.56 -30.13
N TYR A 196 -15.23 -10.83 -28.97
CA TYR A 196 -15.07 -12.17 -28.42
C TYR A 196 -16.20 -12.54 -27.46
N TYR A 197 -16.54 -11.64 -26.53
CA TYR A 197 -17.53 -11.92 -25.48
C TYR A 197 -18.97 -11.64 -25.91
N GLY A 198 -19.18 -10.98 -27.04
CA GLY A 198 -20.49 -10.52 -27.49
C GLY A 198 -21.05 -9.39 -26.61
N ASP A 199 -22.36 -9.19 -26.70
CA ASP A 199 -23.08 -8.22 -25.87
C ASP A 199 -23.25 -8.76 -24.43
N VAL A 200 -22.23 -8.53 -23.61
CA VAL A 200 -22.20 -8.89 -22.18
C VAL A 200 -23.34 -8.22 -21.41
N LYS A 201 -23.70 -6.98 -21.74
CA LYS A 201 -24.83 -6.28 -21.12
C LYS A 201 -26.14 -7.04 -21.32
N LYS A 202 -26.38 -7.55 -22.53
CA LYS A 202 -27.58 -8.36 -22.82
C LYS A 202 -27.58 -9.70 -22.09
N LYS A 203 -26.41 -10.29 -21.81
CA LYS A 203 -26.29 -11.53 -21.01
C LYS A 203 -26.69 -11.31 -19.55
N HIS A 204 -26.41 -10.12 -19.01
CA HIS A 204 -26.66 -9.73 -17.61
C HIS A 204 -27.94 -8.88 -17.42
N LYS A 205 -28.86 -8.89 -18.38
CA LYS A 205 -30.08 -8.06 -18.32
C LYS A 205 -31.08 -8.43 -17.21
N HIS A 206 -30.94 -9.62 -16.63
CA HIS A 206 -31.81 -10.15 -15.59
C HIS A 206 -31.15 -10.10 -14.21
N ASP A 207 -29.94 -9.56 -14.12
CA ASP A 207 -29.23 -9.42 -12.86
C ASP A 207 -29.90 -8.29 -12.05
N PRO A 208 -29.99 -8.42 -10.72
CA PRO A 208 -30.59 -7.40 -9.86
C PRO A 208 -29.91 -6.03 -10.00
N LEU A 209 -28.57 -6.05 -10.08
CA LEU A 209 -27.78 -4.87 -10.38
C LEU A 209 -27.60 -4.78 -11.90
N LYS A 210 -28.12 -3.69 -12.48
CA LYS A 210 -27.96 -3.42 -13.90
C LYS A 210 -26.48 -3.34 -14.28
N TYR A 211 -26.15 -3.91 -15.44
CA TYR A 211 -24.76 -4.09 -15.87
C TYR A 211 -23.94 -2.79 -15.93
N ASN A 212 -24.54 -1.68 -16.36
CA ASN A 212 -23.83 -0.40 -16.49
C ASN A 212 -23.47 0.17 -15.10
N GLU A 213 -24.40 0.10 -14.17
CA GLU A 213 -24.26 0.50 -12.77
C GLU A 213 -23.19 -0.37 -12.09
N HIS A 214 -23.17 -1.68 -12.38
CA HIS A 214 -22.10 -2.56 -11.94
C HIS A 214 -20.73 -2.13 -12.50
N LEU A 215 -20.61 -1.79 -13.79
CA LEU A 215 -19.34 -1.29 -14.34
C LEU A 215 -18.88 0.03 -13.71
N LEU A 216 -19.80 0.93 -13.36
CA LEU A 216 -19.48 2.15 -12.63
C LEU A 216 -18.96 1.84 -11.22
N HIS A 217 -19.62 0.93 -10.50
CA HIS A 217 -19.16 0.40 -9.22
C HIS A 217 -17.76 -0.24 -9.31
N CYS A 218 -17.53 -1.09 -10.32
CA CYS A 218 -16.24 -1.72 -10.56
C CYS A 218 -15.14 -0.69 -10.79
N THR A 219 -15.42 0.33 -11.62
CA THR A 219 -14.47 1.39 -11.94
C THR A 219 -14.13 2.21 -10.69
N TYR A 220 -15.14 2.57 -9.89
CA TYR A 220 -14.96 3.30 -8.65
C TYR A 220 -14.18 2.49 -7.60
N THR A 221 -14.54 1.23 -7.39
CA THR A 221 -13.86 0.32 -6.45
C THR A 221 -12.37 0.19 -6.78
N LEU A 222 -12.03 0.02 -8.07
CA LEU A 222 -10.64 -0.05 -8.52
C LEU A 222 -9.90 1.27 -8.31
N LEU A 223 -10.53 2.40 -8.66
CA LEU A 223 -9.94 3.73 -8.45
C LEU A 223 -9.67 3.98 -6.96
N PHE A 224 -10.64 3.70 -6.09
CA PHE A 224 -10.51 3.86 -4.65
C PHE A 224 -9.36 3.02 -4.10
N ASN A 225 -9.26 1.76 -4.50
CA ASN A 225 -8.16 0.88 -4.08
C ASN A 225 -6.78 1.35 -4.58
N ILE A 226 -6.69 1.81 -5.83
CA ILE A 226 -5.45 2.39 -6.37
C ILE A 226 -5.04 3.64 -5.56
N MET A 227 -6.00 4.52 -5.25
CA MET A 227 -5.76 5.72 -4.46
C MET A 227 -5.43 5.40 -3.00
N CYS A 228 -6.05 4.37 -2.41
CA CYS A 228 -5.78 3.91 -1.05
C CYS A 228 -4.36 3.35 -0.93
N HIS A 229 -3.89 2.61 -1.94
CA HIS A 229 -2.52 2.11 -1.96
C HIS A 229 -1.49 3.21 -2.23
N ALA A 230 -1.86 4.25 -2.98
CA ALA A 230 -1.06 5.46 -3.25
C ALA A 230 0.43 5.14 -3.52
N ASP A 231 0.71 4.24 -4.47
CA ASP A 231 2.06 3.78 -4.73
C ASP A 231 2.99 4.94 -5.13
N VAL A 232 4.03 5.16 -4.33
CA VAL A 232 4.98 6.29 -4.46
C VAL A 232 6.25 5.92 -5.23
N GLU A 233 6.30 4.75 -5.88
CA GLU A 233 7.45 4.40 -6.70
C GLU A 233 7.64 5.38 -7.88
N VAL A 234 8.89 5.81 -8.06
CA VAL A 234 9.23 6.83 -9.05
C VAL A 234 9.68 6.18 -10.35
N MET A 235 8.95 6.44 -11.42
CA MET A 235 9.38 6.12 -12.78
C MET A 235 10.37 7.16 -13.28
N VAL A 236 11.44 6.72 -13.94
CA VAL A 236 12.50 7.59 -14.45
C VAL A 236 12.47 7.64 -15.97
N GLY A 237 12.81 8.80 -16.52
CA GLY A 237 12.91 9.00 -17.95
C GLY A 237 14.27 8.59 -18.51
N HIS A 238 14.27 7.74 -19.53
CA HIS A 238 15.47 7.31 -20.25
C HIS A 238 15.64 8.03 -21.59
N LYS A 239 16.89 8.09 -22.06
CA LYS A 239 17.26 8.54 -23.39
C LYS A 239 17.55 7.33 -24.26
N PHE A 240 16.78 7.14 -25.32
CA PHE A 240 17.00 6.07 -26.29
C PHE A 240 17.58 6.63 -27.59
N LYS A 241 18.54 5.91 -28.17
CA LYS A 241 19.11 6.28 -29.47
C LYS A 241 18.01 6.19 -30.53
N GLY A 242 17.77 7.28 -31.25
CA GLY A 242 16.79 7.32 -32.35
C GLY A 242 15.35 7.65 -31.92
N TRP A 243 15.10 7.91 -30.64
CA TRP A 243 13.80 8.35 -30.15
C TRP A 243 13.84 9.85 -29.78
N PRO A 244 12.99 10.72 -30.35
CA PRO A 244 12.95 12.12 -29.96
C PRO A 244 12.29 12.25 -28.58
N GLY A 245 13.01 12.82 -27.62
CA GLY A 245 12.49 13.13 -26.29
C GLY A 245 12.80 12.09 -25.22
N MET A 246 12.18 12.27 -24.06
CA MET A 246 12.29 11.38 -22.91
C MET A 246 11.23 10.28 -23.03
N GLN A 247 11.61 9.04 -22.75
CA GLN A 247 10.68 7.93 -22.64
C GLN A 247 10.72 7.39 -21.21
N MET A 248 9.55 7.26 -20.58
CA MET A 248 9.46 6.76 -19.22
C MET A 248 9.78 5.27 -19.18
N ASP A 249 10.65 4.86 -18.26
CA ASP A 249 10.78 3.46 -17.90
C ASP A 249 9.64 3.10 -16.96
N PHE A 250 8.67 2.34 -17.48
CA PHE A 250 7.57 1.81 -16.70
C PHE A 250 7.99 0.57 -15.90
N ALA A 251 9.18 0.00 -16.16
CA ALA A 251 9.68 -1.11 -15.36
C ALA A 251 9.97 -0.64 -13.94
N SER A 252 9.31 -1.30 -13.01
CA SER A 252 9.26 -0.88 -11.62
C SER A 252 9.43 -2.10 -10.70
N THR A 253 10.11 -1.88 -9.57
CA THR A 253 10.29 -2.87 -8.52
C THR A 253 9.35 -2.52 -7.37
N LYS A 254 8.30 -3.32 -7.23
CA LYS A 254 7.25 -3.18 -6.22
C LYS A 254 7.56 -4.04 -5.01
N LYS A 255 7.18 -3.62 -3.81
CA LYS A 255 7.09 -4.51 -2.63
C LYS A 255 5.66 -4.99 -2.45
N CYS A 256 5.38 -6.19 -2.93
CA CYS A 256 4.02 -6.74 -2.98
C CYS A 256 3.83 -7.78 -1.88
N ARG A 257 2.60 -7.86 -1.33
CA ARG A 257 2.15 -9.06 -0.62
C ARG A 257 2.20 -10.24 -1.59
N ASN A 258 2.59 -11.43 -1.12
CA ASN A 258 2.59 -12.62 -1.95
C ASN A 258 1.14 -13.03 -2.29
N PHE A 259 0.66 -12.61 -3.47
CA PHE A 259 -0.68 -12.93 -3.94
C PHE A 259 -0.91 -14.43 -4.07
N GLN A 260 0.11 -15.21 -4.44
CA GLN A 260 -0.04 -16.65 -4.64
C GLN A 260 -0.31 -17.38 -3.33
N GLU A 261 0.34 -16.98 -2.23
CA GLU A 261 0.07 -17.54 -0.89
C GLU A 261 -1.36 -17.24 -0.42
N ILE A 262 -1.86 -16.02 -0.68
CA ILE A 262 -3.23 -15.62 -0.36
C ILE A 262 -4.24 -16.42 -1.20
N LEU A 263 -3.97 -16.58 -2.49
CA LEU A 263 -4.81 -17.35 -3.41
C LEU A 263 -4.89 -18.82 -3.00
N GLU A 264 -3.75 -19.48 -2.77
CA GLU A 264 -3.69 -20.89 -2.39
C GLU A 264 -4.36 -21.14 -1.04
N TRP A 265 -4.15 -20.24 -0.07
CA TRP A 265 -4.85 -20.32 1.21
C TRP A 265 -6.37 -20.21 1.02
N LYS A 266 -6.84 -19.23 0.25
CA LYS A 266 -8.28 -19.05 -0.02
C LYS A 266 -8.88 -20.26 -0.76
N GLU A 267 -8.20 -20.79 -1.77
CA GLU A 267 -8.62 -21.99 -2.50
C GLU A 267 -8.78 -23.20 -1.55
N GLY A 268 -7.96 -23.29 -0.49
CA GLY A 268 -8.04 -24.35 0.53
C GLY A 268 -8.98 -24.07 1.70
N PHE A 269 -9.46 -22.84 1.87
CA PHE A 269 -10.22 -22.38 3.06
C PHE A 269 -11.59 -21.78 2.70
N GLN A 270 -12.05 -21.98 1.47
CA GLN A 270 -13.33 -21.49 0.99
C GLN A 270 -14.51 -22.35 1.45
N ILE A 271 -15.66 -21.73 1.66
CA ILE A 271 -16.95 -22.39 1.85
C ILE A 271 -17.78 -22.29 0.57
N VAL A 272 -18.34 -23.42 0.16
CA VAL A 272 -19.21 -23.54 -1.00
C VAL A 272 -20.48 -24.21 -0.54
N GLN A 273 -21.56 -23.43 -0.47
CA GLN A 273 -22.86 -23.99 -0.14
C GLN A 273 -23.31 -24.99 -1.21
N SER A 274 -23.92 -26.08 -0.78
CA SER A 274 -24.37 -27.13 -1.69
C SER A 274 -25.71 -26.78 -2.38
N ALA A 275 -26.54 -25.97 -1.72
CA ALA A 275 -27.86 -25.57 -2.18
C ALA A 275 -27.90 -24.09 -2.64
N PRO A 276 -28.80 -23.71 -3.56
CA PRO A 276 -29.05 -22.31 -3.89
C PRO A 276 -29.52 -21.52 -2.67
N TRP A 277 -29.25 -20.20 -2.66
CA TRP A 277 -29.87 -19.29 -1.70
C TRP A 277 -31.39 -19.41 -1.80
N SER A 278 -32.04 -19.82 -0.71
CA SER A 278 -33.47 -20.10 -0.67
C SER A 278 -34.21 -19.34 0.43
N GLU A 279 -33.47 -18.82 1.39
CA GLU A 279 -33.97 -17.89 2.40
C GLU A 279 -33.63 -16.48 1.94
N TYR A 280 -34.56 -15.56 2.10
CA TYR A 280 -34.39 -14.12 1.94
C TYR A 280 -34.95 -13.49 3.21
N PRO A 281 -34.31 -12.44 3.76
CA PRO A 281 -34.83 -11.81 4.96
C PRO A 281 -36.19 -11.19 4.65
N ASP A 282 -37.17 -11.42 5.52
CA ASP A 282 -38.52 -10.87 5.38
C ASP A 282 -38.53 -9.32 5.45
N GLN A 283 -37.47 -8.73 5.99
CA GLN A 283 -37.25 -7.29 6.09
C GLN A 283 -35.89 -6.93 5.50
N GLN A 284 -35.76 -5.72 4.94
CA GLN A 284 -34.47 -5.23 4.49
C GLN A 284 -33.52 -5.11 5.68
N ILE A 285 -32.38 -5.79 5.58
CA ILE A 285 -31.30 -5.61 6.55
C ILE A 285 -30.66 -4.26 6.25
N VAL A 286 -30.74 -3.37 7.23
CA VAL A 286 -30.11 -2.06 7.17
C VAL A 286 -29.02 -2.00 8.21
N GLU A 287 -27.78 -1.91 7.74
CA GLU A 287 -26.61 -1.76 8.60
C GLU A 287 -26.08 -0.32 8.50
N MET A 288 -25.89 0.32 9.65
CA MET A 288 -25.22 1.62 9.69
C MET A 288 -23.74 1.43 9.41
N ASP A 289 -23.26 2.11 8.38
CA ASP A 289 -21.86 2.20 8.03
C ASP A 289 -21.34 3.61 8.41
N PRO A 290 -20.06 3.79 8.78
CA PRO A 290 -19.51 5.13 9.01
C PRO A 290 -19.73 6.10 7.85
N GLU A 291 -19.87 5.61 6.62
CA GLU A 291 -20.10 6.43 5.42
C GLU A 291 -21.58 6.63 5.07
N GLY A 292 -22.51 5.97 5.78
CA GLY A 292 -23.94 6.04 5.51
C GLY A 292 -24.65 4.75 5.85
N ILE A 293 -25.54 4.31 4.97
CA ILE A 293 -26.41 3.17 5.25
C ILE A 293 -26.25 2.14 4.18
N LEU A 294 -25.86 0.94 4.61
CA LEU A 294 -25.66 -0.18 3.73
C LEU A 294 -27.01 -0.82 3.40
N THR A 295 -27.32 -0.85 2.11
CA THR A 295 -28.49 -1.50 1.52
C THR A 295 -28.02 -2.50 0.45
N PRO A 296 -28.92 -3.35 -0.08
CA PRO A 296 -28.58 -4.21 -1.22
C PRO A 296 -28.09 -3.46 -2.48
N TYR A 297 -28.34 -2.15 -2.56
CA TYR A 297 -27.95 -1.29 -3.68
C TYR A 297 -26.71 -0.44 -3.41
N GLY A 298 -26.10 -0.57 -2.23
CA GLY A 298 -24.86 0.11 -1.85
C GLY A 298 -25.01 0.94 -0.58
N VAL A 299 -24.09 1.90 -0.40
CA VAL A 299 -24.12 2.85 0.72
C VAL A 299 -24.89 4.09 0.30
N HIS A 300 -25.94 4.42 1.03
CA HIS A 300 -26.80 5.59 0.80
C HIS A 300 -26.66 6.61 1.92
N LEU A 301 -26.90 7.89 1.60
CA LEU A 301 -26.92 8.97 2.57
C LEU A 301 -28.26 8.98 3.30
N GLY A 302 -28.24 8.83 4.63
CA GLY A 302 -29.41 9.05 5.49
C GLY A 302 -30.47 7.95 5.46
N LEU A 303 -30.95 7.53 6.63
CA LEU A 303 -31.87 6.38 6.79
C LEU A 303 -33.26 6.72 6.33
N GLU A 304 -33.67 7.92 6.71
CA GLU A 304 -34.94 8.54 6.37
C GLU A 304 -34.96 8.92 4.88
N ASP A 305 -33.89 9.55 4.37
CA ASP A 305 -33.79 9.91 2.95
C ASP A 305 -33.85 8.67 2.03
N PHE A 306 -33.19 7.56 2.39
CA PHE A 306 -33.30 6.30 1.65
C PHE A 306 -34.71 5.71 1.75
N ALA A 307 -35.27 5.58 2.95
CA ALA A 307 -36.62 5.03 3.17
C ALA A 307 -37.69 5.77 2.38
N ASP A 308 -37.64 7.11 2.43
CA ASP A 308 -38.55 7.99 1.71
C ASP A 308 -38.36 7.87 0.18
N SER A 309 -37.13 7.68 -0.29
CA SER A 309 -36.85 7.55 -1.73
C SER A 309 -37.32 6.22 -2.34
N GLU A 310 -37.32 5.14 -1.54
CA GLU A 310 -37.68 3.79 -1.99
C GLU A 310 -39.10 3.36 -1.59
N ASP A 311 -39.84 4.22 -0.86
CA ASP A 311 -41.19 3.90 -0.31
C ASP A 311 -41.18 2.62 0.55
N VAL A 312 -40.14 2.46 1.38
CA VAL A 312 -39.95 1.27 2.24
C VAL A 312 -40.08 1.65 3.72
N GLU A 313 -40.89 0.89 4.46
CA GLU A 313 -40.96 1.00 5.92
C GLU A 313 -39.77 0.27 6.56
N LEU A 314 -38.83 1.02 7.13
CA LEU A 314 -37.64 0.47 7.78
C LEU A 314 -37.92 0.13 9.25
N SER A 315 -37.58 -1.09 9.68
CA SER A 315 -37.56 -1.46 11.09
C SER A 315 -36.23 -1.03 11.71
N ILE A 316 -36.13 0.23 12.12
CA ILE A 316 -34.92 0.80 12.73
C ILE A 316 -34.83 0.33 14.20
N PRO A 317 -33.79 -0.45 14.59
CA PRO A 317 -33.56 -0.79 15.99
C PRO A 317 -33.42 0.47 16.85
N SER A 318 -34.07 0.49 18.02
CA SER A 318 -34.14 1.67 18.90
C SER A 318 -32.78 2.15 19.43
N ASP A 319 -31.78 1.28 19.40
CA ASP A 319 -30.39 1.52 19.77
C ASP A 319 -29.52 2.08 18.62
N LEU A 320 -29.98 1.98 17.38
CA LEU A 320 -29.38 2.62 16.20
C LEU A 320 -29.90 4.06 15.97
N ALA A 321 -30.69 4.62 16.89
CA ALA A 321 -31.20 5.99 16.84
C ALA A 321 -30.13 7.10 17.02
N TRP A 322 -28.84 6.74 17.13
CA TRP A 322 -27.76 7.72 17.07
C TRP A 322 -27.46 8.06 15.61
N GLN A 323 -28.15 9.07 15.08
CA GLN A 323 -27.76 9.70 13.83
C GLN A 323 -26.38 10.38 13.99
N PRO A 324 -25.49 10.34 12.97
CA PRO A 324 -24.27 11.13 12.96
C PRO A 324 -24.63 12.61 13.19
N LYS A 325 -24.08 13.21 14.25
CA LYS A 325 -24.25 14.64 14.59
C LYS A 325 -23.41 15.57 13.71
N GLU A 326 -23.05 15.17 12.50
CA GLU A 326 -22.42 16.09 11.56
C GLU A 326 -23.49 16.67 10.64
N SER A 327 -23.91 17.90 10.97
CA SER A 327 -24.71 18.72 10.08
C SER A 327 -23.99 18.83 8.74
N HIS A 328 -24.62 18.32 7.68
CA HIS A 328 -24.17 18.51 6.31
C HIS A 328 -23.78 19.98 6.07
N HIS A 329 -22.53 20.22 5.71
CA HIS A 329 -22.19 21.43 4.97
C HIS A 329 -23.00 21.38 3.67
N LYS A 330 -24.06 22.17 3.60
CA LYS A 330 -24.76 22.48 2.36
C LYS A 330 -23.71 22.93 1.35
N HIS A 331 -23.41 22.09 0.36
CA HIS A 331 -22.86 22.58 -0.90
C HIS A 331 -23.98 23.39 -1.57
N GLU A 332 -24.02 24.69 -1.30
CA GLU A 332 -24.77 25.63 -2.11
C GLU A 332 -24.18 25.59 -3.53
N SER A 333 -24.91 24.98 -4.45
CA SER A 333 -24.68 25.09 -5.87
C SER A 333 -25.02 26.51 -6.30
N HIS A 334 -24.02 27.39 -6.32
CA HIS A 334 -24.10 28.61 -7.12
C HIS A 334 -24.07 28.23 -8.60
N ILE A 335 -25.25 27.95 -9.16
CA ILE A 335 -25.50 28.07 -10.59
C ILE A 335 -25.47 29.57 -10.88
N GLN A 336 -24.35 30.07 -11.39
CA GLN A 336 -24.37 31.33 -12.14
C GLN A 336 -24.99 31.03 -13.50
N GLU A 337 -26.25 31.40 -13.67
CA GLU A 337 -26.78 31.76 -14.98
C GLU A 337 -25.97 32.95 -15.49
N GLY A 338 -25.26 32.75 -16.60
CA GLY A 338 -24.58 33.81 -17.34
C GLY A 338 -25.36 34.07 -18.63
N ASP A 339 -25.80 35.34 -18.76
CA ASP A 339 -26.34 35.98 -19.96
C ASP A 339 -25.45 35.86 -21.21
#